data_AF-A0A0G1KCP7-F1
#
_entry.id   AF-A0A0G1KCP7-F1
#
_cell.length_a   1.000
_cell.length_b   1.000
_cell.length_c   1.000
_cell.angle_alpha   90.00
_cell.angle_beta   90.00
_cell.angle_gamma   90.00
#
_symmetry.space_group_name_H-M   'P 1'
#
loop_
_entity.id
_entity.type
_entity.pdbx_description
1 polymer ?
#
loop_
_entity_poly.entity_id
_entity_poly.type
_entity_poly.pdbx_seq_one_letter_code
_entity_poly.pdbx_strand_id
1 'polypeptide(L)'
;MPEKYYTNKSAIIGLCATVIFVGVGISTSLYQKGYFKEKKAGEYSLVDVAQHNKIDDCWLIIDRKVFDMTESSKAHPSMFTCGGDGSENYHKNHGPVIRSRMDPFLIGKLDDDAVKQLSAKQEVKTATASVEGAEINPHPELFVVEGSWNPLDLMMVMERDNHSLLVVDGSTHKTVGRINDIGFQPHTQVFSPDGNFTYHISRDGWLTKIDLRTLKEVKHVKVGTISRGTGLTDDGKFVVIGNYEPKKVVILDAESLETIKSIDLFDTRKGEIVRSRAGAVVEHGSKVFVVLKDLQSVWVIDMSERGFPVTNYYWNIGKEGDTLHDAYLTPDGKYFIAAVQGSDYVWVLDTKTMKEVARVKTGKTPHTGPGATWGNVTFVPALGEGLITAIDMKTWAPKASIKTAGPGLFVRSYHNDDSYPYVWADAPLATKGDDEIYVIDGKTLTLKKTLIPMPGKKAVHPEFSRDGKYVYVGVWGGNKIYVYDSMTFEVVTTIDAVTPTGISNVGLRVEEPGL
;
A
#
# COMPACT_ATOMS: atom_id res chain seq x y z
N MET A 1 49.63 -29.23 13.38
CA MET A 1 50.63 -28.92 14.42
C MET A 1 51.84 -28.26 13.74
N PRO A 2 52.49 -27.25 14.32
CA PRO A 2 51.93 -25.89 14.41
C PRO A 2 52.97 -24.77 14.13
N GLU A 3 52.46 -23.52 14.14
CA GLU A 3 53.10 -22.28 14.64
C GLU A 3 54.41 -21.75 14.03
N LYS A 4 54.42 -20.45 13.70
CA LYS A 4 55.04 -19.44 14.58
C LYS A 4 54.80 -17.99 14.14
N TYR A 5 54.50 -17.19 15.16
CA TYR A 5 54.52 -15.74 15.23
C TYR A 5 55.86 -15.14 14.78
N TYR A 6 55.84 -13.94 14.18
CA TYR A 6 56.89 -12.94 14.38
C TYR A 6 56.32 -11.53 14.49
N THR A 7 57.02 -10.78 15.33
CA THR A 7 56.74 -9.52 15.99
C THR A 7 57.24 -8.29 15.22
N ASN A 8 56.41 -7.25 15.20
CA ASN A 8 56.67 -5.89 15.71
C ASN A 8 57.79 -4.98 15.10
N LYS A 9 57.42 -3.69 15.05
CA LYS A 9 58.23 -2.45 14.97
C LYS A 9 58.49 -1.78 13.60
N SER A 10 57.64 -0.77 13.36
CA SER A 10 57.97 0.67 13.25
C SER A 10 59.05 1.14 12.27
N ALA A 11 58.64 2.01 11.33
CA ALA A 11 59.23 3.33 10.97
C ALA A 11 58.83 3.71 9.52
N ILE A 12 58.61 4.96 9.06
CA ILE A 12 58.56 6.34 9.58
C ILE A 12 58.14 7.19 8.35
N ILE A 13 57.06 7.98 8.45
CA ILE A 13 56.99 9.47 8.38
C ILE A 13 56.92 10.15 6.99
N GLY A 14 55.97 11.09 6.89
CA GLY A 14 56.03 12.30 6.06
C GLY A 14 54.65 12.95 5.85
N LEU A 15 54.06 13.62 6.86
CA LEU A 15 54.01 15.11 7.09
C LEU A 15 53.14 15.85 6.05
N CYS A 16 52.20 16.77 6.35
CA CYS A 16 51.94 17.76 7.41
C CYS A 16 50.40 17.95 7.55
N ALA A 17 49.76 18.51 8.59
CA ALA A 17 50.16 19.63 9.44
C ALA A 17 49.41 19.63 10.81
N THR A 18 50.22 19.81 11.86
CA THR A 18 50.07 20.69 13.04
C THR A 18 48.76 20.70 13.86
N VAL A 19 48.83 20.03 15.01
CA VAL A 19 48.08 20.32 16.25
C VAL A 19 49.02 21.08 17.20
N ILE A 20 48.56 22.18 17.78
CA ILE A 20 49.14 22.76 19.01
C ILE A 20 48.12 22.52 20.13
N PHE A 21 48.55 21.80 21.16
CA PHE A 21 47.84 21.54 22.40
C PHE A 21 48.30 22.52 23.48
N VAL A 22 47.37 23.24 24.10
CA VAL A 22 47.36 23.63 25.52
C VAL A 22 45.87 23.86 25.81
N GLY A 23 45.15 23.26 26.74
CA GLY A 23 45.42 22.44 27.91
C GLY A 23 44.16 22.59 28.78
N VAL A 24 43.86 21.56 29.58
CA VAL A 24 42.83 21.54 30.66
C VAL A 24 41.39 21.16 30.25
N GLY A 25 41.03 19.90 30.56
CA GLY A 25 39.77 19.61 31.24
C GLY A 25 38.57 19.17 30.40
N ILE A 26 38.66 18.07 29.65
CA ILE A 26 37.43 17.31 29.33
C ILE A 26 37.05 16.52 30.58
N SER A 27 36.23 17.17 31.41
CA SER A 27 35.54 16.56 32.54
C SER A 27 34.64 15.44 32.05
N THR A 28 34.88 14.26 32.58
CA THR A 28 34.01 13.07 32.61
C THR A 28 32.69 13.32 33.38
N SER A 29 32.06 14.49 33.28
CA SER A 29 30.89 14.87 34.11
C SER A 29 29.61 15.25 33.37
N LEU A 30 29.34 14.64 32.21
CA LEU A 30 27.97 14.65 31.65
C LEU A 30 27.27 13.28 31.73
N TYR A 31 27.92 12.28 32.35
CA TYR A 31 27.30 11.01 32.74
C TYR A 31 27.03 10.87 34.26
N GLN A 32 27.21 11.95 35.02
CA GLN A 32 26.90 12.00 36.44
C GLN A 32 26.39 13.40 36.82
N LYS A 33 25.10 13.66 36.58
CA LYS A 33 24.30 14.62 37.36
C LYS A 33 22.84 14.52 36.93
N GLY A 34 22.05 13.80 37.72
CA GLY A 34 20.60 13.76 37.56
C GLY A 34 19.97 12.52 38.19
N TYR A 35 19.53 12.65 39.44
CA TYR A 35 18.43 11.88 40.03
C TYR A 35 18.51 10.34 40.01
N PHE A 36 19.38 9.75 40.84
CA PHE A 36 19.00 8.49 41.51
C PHE A 36 18.24 8.83 42.78
N LYS A 37 16.94 9.13 42.64
CA LYS A 37 15.99 8.78 43.71
C LYS A 37 15.60 7.33 43.42
N GLU A 38 15.86 6.42 44.34
CA GLU A 38 15.12 5.15 44.39
C GLU A 38 13.64 5.49 44.56
N LYS A 39 12.93 5.70 43.44
CA LYS A 39 11.47 5.70 43.41
C LYS A 39 11.08 4.23 43.58
N LYS A 40 10.31 3.92 44.62
CA LYS A 40 9.58 2.65 44.70
C LYS A 40 8.88 2.44 43.36
N ALA A 41 9.11 1.29 42.72
CA ALA A 41 8.41 0.91 41.51
C ALA A 41 6.90 0.98 41.77
N GLY A 42 6.22 1.93 41.13
CA GLY A 42 4.78 2.09 41.24
C GLY A 42 4.02 1.06 40.39
N GLU A 43 2.77 0.80 40.74
CA GLU A 43 1.81 0.19 39.84
C GLU A 43 0.98 1.32 39.20
N TYR A 44 0.80 1.26 37.88
CA TYR A 44 0.20 2.33 37.10
C TYR A 44 -0.94 1.80 36.23
N SER A 45 -2.02 2.57 36.14
CA SER A 45 -3.10 2.29 35.20
C SER A 45 -2.77 2.81 33.81
N LEU A 46 -3.54 2.40 32.80
CA LEU A 46 -3.44 2.99 31.46
C LEU A 46 -3.82 4.48 31.44
N VAL A 47 -4.68 4.91 32.35
CA VAL A 47 -5.08 6.32 32.48
C VAL A 47 -3.92 7.15 33.01
N ASP A 48 -3.15 6.62 33.96
CA ASP A 48 -1.96 7.30 34.49
C ASP A 48 -0.93 7.52 33.39
N VAL A 49 -0.61 6.47 32.61
CA VAL A 49 0.36 6.58 31.51
C VAL A 49 -0.15 7.56 30.43
N ALA A 50 -1.43 7.51 30.08
CA ALA A 50 -2.00 8.35 29.02
C ALA A 50 -1.98 9.86 29.32
N GLN A 51 -1.82 10.26 30.58
CA GLN A 51 -1.65 11.66 30.95
C GLN A 51 -0.28 12.21 30.53
N HIS A 52 0.73 11.34 30.41
CA HIS A 52 2.10 11.67 30.05
C HIS A 52 2.35 11.42 28.55
N ASN A 53 1.62 12.15 27.70
CA ASN A 53 1.54 11.94 26.25
C ASN A 53 2.20 13.02 25.39
N LYS A 54 3.08 13.85 25.97
CA LYS A 54 3.75 14.95 25.28
C LYS A 54 5.25 14.73 25.25
N ILE A 55 5.94 15.38 24.31
CA ILE A 55 7.40 15.28 24.19
C ILE A 55 8.13 15.80 25.44
N ASP A 56 7.57 16.78 26.13
CA ASP A 56 8.09 17.34 27.37
C ASP A 56 7.53 16.70 28.64
N ASP A 57 6.68 15.67 28.49
CA ASP A 57 6.11 14.84 29.55
C ASP A 57 5.67 13.48 28.98
N CYS A 58 6.61 12.54 28.88
CA CYS A 58 6.51 11.36 28.02
C CYS A 58 6.73 10.06 28.79
N TRP A 59 5.67 9.28 29.00
CA TRP A 59 5.78 7.91 29.51
C TRP A 59 5.50 6.89 28.42
N LEU A 60 6.10 5.71 28.56
CA LEU A 60 5.97 4.61 27.61
C LEU A 60 5.78 3.28 28.32
N ILE A 61 4.90 2.43 27.79
CA ILE A 61 4.78 1.03 28.21
C ILE A 61 5.62 0.16 27.28
N ILE A 62 6.50 -0.66 27.86
CA ILE A 62 7.25 -1.70 27.15
C ILE A 62 7.18 -2.97 27.99
N ASP A 63 6.65 -4.06 27.44
CA ASP A 63 6.51 -5.36 28.11
C ASP A 63 5.85 -5.24 29.50
N ARG A 64 4.76 -4.48 29.58
CA ARG A 64 3.97 -4.20 30.80
C ARG A 64 4.71 -3.39 31.87
N LYS A 65 5.90 -2.89 31.57
CA LYS A 65 6.68 -1.97 32.40
C LYS A 65 6.49 -0.55 31.90
N VAL A 66 6.49 0.41 32.82
CA VAL A 66 6.30 1.84 32.53
C VAL A 66 7.63 2.56 32.68
N PHE A 67 8.01 3.31 31.65
CA PHE A 67 9.25 4.07 31.58
C PHE A 67 8.97 5.56 31.43
N ASP A 68 9.68 6.39 32.18
CA ASP A 68 9.67 7.84 32.00
C ASP A 68 10.77 8.24 31.01
N MET A 69 10.35 8.62 29.81
CA MET A 69 11.23 8.95 28.70
C MET A 69 11.29 10.45 28.41
N THR A 70 10.76 11.29 29.30
CA THR A 70 10.58 12.74 29.12
C THR A 70 11.84 13.47 28.65
N GLU A 71 13.01 13.14 29.20
CA GLU A 71 14.26 13.79 28.78
C GLU A 71 14.78 13.24 27.43
N SER A 72 14.54 11.96 27.16
CA SER A 72 14.94 11.32 25.91
C SER A 72 14.06 11.76 24.74
N SER A 73 12.75 11.94 24.98
CA SER A 73 11.80 12.42 23.97
C SER A 73 12.13 13.84 23.52
N LYS A 74 12.62 14.72 24.40
CA LYS A 74 13.07 16.07 24.02
C LYS A 74 14.23 16.07 23.03
N ALA A 75 15.18 15.14 23.19
CA ALA A 75 16.32 14.99 22.27
C ALA A 75 15.94 14.34 20.93
N HIS A 76 14.87 13.54 20.92
CA HIS A 76 14.52 12.67 19.81
C HIS A 76 12.99 12.59 19.55
N PRO A 77 12.31 13.72 19.32
CA PRO A 77 10.85 13.81 19.39
C PRO A 77 10.10 12.93 18.38
N SER A 78 10.69 12.66 17.21
CA SER A 78 10.08 11.81 16.17
C SER A 78 10.13 10.32 16.46
N MET A 79 10.82 9.89 17.53
CA MET A 79 11.04 8.46 17.84
C MET A 79 10.19 7.95 19.01
N PHE A 80 9.37 8.78 19.65
CA PHE A 80 8.63 8.44 20.87
C PHE A 80 7.11 8.50 20.66
N THR A 81 6.42 7.44 21.09
CA THR A 81 4.95 7.32 21.12
C THR A 81 4.42 7.53 22.54
N CYS A 82 4.58 8.74 23.07
CA CYS A 82 4.28 9.06 24.47
C CYS A 82 2.83 8.73 24.86
N GLY A 83 2.64 8.29 26.09
CA GLY A 83 1.34 8.02 26.70
C GLY A 83 0.70 6.69 26.34
N GLY A 84 1.46 5.75 25.76
CA GLY A 84 0.91 4.48 25.29
C GLY A 84 1.88 3.31 25.28
N ASP A 85 1.39 2.16 24.79
CA ASP A 85 2.16 0.94 24.62
C ASP A 85 2.97 0.96 23.34
N GLY A 86 4.30 1.02 23.51
CA GLY A 86 5.29 1.05 22.45
C GLY A 86 6.02 -0.28 22.26
N SER A 87 5.61 -1.36 22.95
CA SER A 87 6.35 -2.63 23.00
C SER A 87 6.69 -3.17 21.61
N GLU A 88 5.73 -3.20 20.69
CA GLU A 88 5.93 -3.71 19.33
C GLU A 88 6.96 -2.90 18.54
N ASN A 89 6.81 -1.57 18.50
CA ASN A 89 7.74 -0.67 17.83
C ASN A 89 9.13 -0.71 18.47
N TYR A 90 9.18 -0.87 19.80
CA TYR A 90 10.42 -0.99 20.53
C TYR A 90 11.18 -2.26 20.15
N HIS A 91 10.50 -3.41 20.12
CA HIS A 91 11.11 -4.70 19.75
C HIS A 91 11.53 -4.78 18.29
N LYS A 92 10.77 -4.13 17.39
CA LYS A 92 11.08 -4.06 15.96
C LYS A 92 12.39 -3.31 15.67
N ASN A 93 12.70 -2.28 16.46
CA ASN A 93 13.81 -1.38 16.17
C ASN A 93 15.03 -1.57 17.09
N HIS A 94 14.91 -2.33 18.18
CA HIS A 94 15.99 -2.50 19.16
C HIS A 94 16.29 -3.98 19.45
N GLY A 95 17.56 -4.38 19.27
CA GLY A 95 18.06 -5.69 19.65
C GLY A 95 18.32 -5.83 21.17
N PRO A 96 18.55 -7.06 21.69
CA PRO A 96 18.58 -7.36 23.12
C PRO A 96 19.54 -6.50 23.97
N VAL A 97 20.66 -6.05 23.40
CA VAL A 97 21.69 -5.25 24.09
C VAL A 97 21.25 -3.80 24.34
N ILE A 98 20.39 -3.24 23.47
CA ILE A 98 19.82 -1.91 23.70
C ILE A 98 18.67 -1.99 24.71
N ARG A 99 18.01 -3.15 24.82
CA ARG A 99 16.89 -3.38 25.75
C ARG A 99 17.30 -3.26 27.21
N SER A 100 18.51 -3.71 27.58
CA SER A 100 19.04 -3.56 28.94
C SER A 100 19.50 -2.13 29.28
N ARG A 101 19.42 -1.18 28.34
CA ARG A 101 19.76 0.24 28.60
C ARG A 101 18.56 1.07 29.03
N MET A 102 17.35 0.49 29.02
CA MET A 102 16.13 1.19 29.45
C MET A 102 15.86 1.08 30.94
N ASP A 103 16.55 0.19 31.65
CA ASP A 103 16.37 -0.02 33.08
C ASP A 103 16.47 1.26 33.94
N PRO A 104 17.35 2.24 33.64
CA PRO A 104 17.40 3.50 34.41
C PRO A 104 16.15 4.36 34.28
N PHE A 105 15.34 4.17 33.24
CA PHE A 105 14.12 4.94 32.97
C PHE A 105 12.87 4.24 33.50
N LEU A 106 13.00 3.01 34.03
CA LEU A 106 11.90 2.23 34.55
C LEU A 106 11.34 2.90 35.81
N ILE A 107 10.08 3.31 35.77
CA ILE A 107 9.38 3.91 36.91
C ILE A 107 8.41 2.95 37.60
N GLY A 108 8.04 1.85 36.93
CA GLY A 108 7.26 0.78 37.54
C GLY A 108 6.63 -0.16 36.53
N LYS A 109 5.51 -0.78 36.90
CA LYS A 109 4.77 -1.73 36.04
C LYS A 109 3.31 -1.34 35.98
N LEU A 110 2.59 -1.92 35.03
CA LEU A 110 1.15 -1.79 35.00
C LEU A 110 0.48 -2.55 36.15
N ASP A 111 -0.63 -2.02 36.64
CA ASP A 111 -1.51 -2.74 37.55
C ASP A 111 -2.23 -3.90 36.81
N ASP A 112 -2.78 -4.84 37.59
CA ASP A 112 -3.39 -6.06 37.03
C ASP A 112 -4.61 -5.78 36.14
N ASP A 113 -5.35 -4.70 36.39
CA ASP A 113 -6.51 -4.32 35.59
C ASP A 113 -6.07 -3.68 34.26
N ALA A 114 -5.00 -2.89 34.26
CA ALA A 114 -4.34 -2.38 33.07
C ALA A 114 -3.70 -3.51 32.25
N VAL A 115 -3.12 -4.53 32.90
CA VAL A 115 -2.63 -5.74 32.22
C VAL A 115 -3.78 -6.50 31.58
N LYS A 116 -4.93 -6.67 32.26
CA LYS A 116 -6.13 -7.29 31.68
C LYS A 116 -6.70 -6.45 30.53
N GLN A 117 -6.76 -5.13 30.65
CA GLN A 117 -7.25 -4.23 29.60
C GLN A 117 -6.33 -4.22 28.38
N LEU A 118 -5.00 -4.25 28.58
CA LEU A 118 -4.05 -4.43 27.48
C LEU A 118 -4.15 -5.81 26.88
N SER A 119 -4.30 -6.87 27.69
CA SER A 119 -4.44 -8.25 27.20
C SER A 119 -5.76 -8.44 26.46
N ALA A 120 -6.85 -7.80 26.87
CA ALA A 120 -8.13 -7.79 26.16
C ALA A 120 -8.08 -6.93 24.88
N LYS A 121 -7.38 -5.78 24.89
CA LYS A 121 -7.05 -5.04 23.65
C LYS A 121 -6.10 -5.82 22.75
N GLN A 122 -5.21 -6.64 23.32
CA GLN A 122 -4.37 -7.57 22.59
C GLN A 122 -5.19 -8.73 22.08
N GLU A 123 -6.16 -9.30 22.79
CA GLU A 123 -7.09 -10.34 22.31
C GLU A 123 -7.99 -9.81 21.18
N VAL A 124 -8.43 -8.56 21.27
CA VAL A 124 -9.12 -7.85 20.17
C VAL A 124 -8.15 -7.52 19.01
N LYS A 125 -6.84 -7.34 19.25
CA LYS A 125 -5.79 -7.17 18.22
C LYS A 125 -5.15 -8.49 17.74
N THR A 126 -5.27 -9.59 18.46
CA THR A 126 -4.75 -10.93 18.12
C THR A 126 -5.84 -11.79 17.51
N ALA A 127 -7.11 -11.39 17.63
CA ALA A 127 -8.12 -11.70 16.62
C ALA A 127 -7.73 -11.16 15.22
N THR A 128 -6.73 -10.29 15.12
CA THR A 128 -6.09 -9.84 13.86
C THR A 128 -4.62 -10.26 13.71
N ALA A 129 -4.17 -11.31 14.42
CA ALA A 129 -3.02 -12.09 13.98
C ALA A 129 -3.53 -13.10 12.95
N SER A 130 -2.88 -13.19 11.79
CA SER A 130 -3.14 -14.23 10.79
C SER A 130 -3.17 -15.60 11.46
N VAL A 131 -4.37 -16.12 11.72
CA VAL A 131 -4.53 -17.51 12.09
C VAL A 131 -4.26 -18.28 10.81
N GLU A 132 -3.07 -18.84 10.68
CA GLU A 132 -2.86 -19.95 9.74
C GLU A 132 -3.95 -21.00 10.06
N GLY A 133 -4.95 -21.10 9.19
CA GLY A 133 -6.05 -22.05 9.31
C GLY A 133 -7.43 -21.51 9.69
N ALA A 134 -7.64 -20.20 9.88
CA ALA A 134 -9.02 -19.67 9.97
C ALA A 134 -9.65 -19.64 8.56
N GLU A 135 -10.63 -20.50 8.35
CA GLU A 135 -11.51 -20.49 7.19
C GLU A 135 -12.39 -19.23 7.23
N ILE A 136 -12.69 -18.67 6.06
CA ILE A 136 -13.61 -17.54 5.92
C ILE A 136 -15.02 -18.05 5.60
N ASN A 137 -16.04 -17.29 5.95
CA ASN A 137 -17.42 -17.56 5.58
C ASN A 137 -18.06 -16.34 4.89
N PRO A 138 -17.70 -16.06 3.62
CA PRO A 138 -18.26 -14.93 2.90
C PRO A 138 -19.77 -15.00 2.78
N HIS A 139 -20.47 -13.94 3.20
CA HIS A 139 -21.94 -13.90 3.12
C HIS A 139 -22.48 -12.49 2.88
N PRO A 140 -23.50 -12.32 2.02
CA PRO A 140 -24.11 -11.03 1.78
C PRO A 140 -25.14 -10.65 2.84
N GLU A 141 -25.16 -9.38 3.17
CA GLU A 141 -26.25 -8.65 3.81
C GLU A 141 -26.84 -7.69 2.77
N LEU A 142 -28.06 -7.95 2.28
CA LEU A 142 -28.71 -7.12 1.27
C LEU A 142 -29.61 -6.05 1.91
N PHE A 143 -29.55 -4.84 1.37
CA PHE A 143 -30.40 -3.70 1.77
C PHE A 143 -31.48 -3.36 0.73
N VAL A 144 -31.44 -4.03 -0.42
CA VAL A 144 -32.41 -3.92 -1.51
C VAL A 144 -32.86 -5.30 -1.95
N VAL A 145 -33.83 -5.36 -2.87
CA VAL A 145 -34.32 -6.62 -3.44
C VAL A 145 -33.23 -7.24 -4.31
N GLU A 146 -32.92 -8.52 -4.11
CA GLU A 146 -31.94 -9.26 -4.93
C GLU A 146 -32.23 -9.10 -6.43
N GLY A 147 -31.21 -8.73 -7.22
CA GLY A 147 -31.33 -8.52 -8.66
C GLY A 147 -31.96 -7.19 -9.08
N SER A 148 -32.25 -6.26 -8.15
CA SER A 148 -32.81 -4.94 -8.49
C SER A 148 -31.76 -3.92 -8.97
N TRP A 149 -30.54 -4.36 -9.28
CA TRP A 149 -29.42 -3.52 -9.71
C TRP A 149 -28.78 -4.07 -10.99
N ASN A 150 -28.01 -3.23 -11.67
CA ASN A 150 -27.17 -3.64 -12.79
C ASN A 150 -25.73 -3.88 -12.29
N PRO A 151 -25.16 -5.09 -12.43
CA PRO A 151 -23.80 -5.38 -11.98
C PRO A 151 -22.74 -4.40 -12.50
N LEU A 152 -22.85 -3.96 -13.75
CA LEU A 152 -21.87 -3.06 -14.36
C LEU A 152 -21.86 -1.65 -13.74
N ASP A 153 -22.97 -1.23 -13.12
CA ASP A 153 -23.08 0.09 -12.48
C ASP A 153 -22.65 0.05 -11.01
N LEU A 154 -22.32 -1.11 -10.46
CA LEU A 154 -21.92 -1.24 -9.06
C LEU A 154 -20.58 -0.54 -8.79
N MET A 155 -20.54 0.18 -7.68
CA MET A 155 -19.33 0.65 -7.02
C MET A 155 -19.00 -0.33 -5.89
N MET A 156 -17.89 -1.04 -6.05
CA MET A 156 -17.37 -2.02 -5.09
C MET A 156 -16.34 -1.33 -4.19
N VAL A 157 -16.60 -1.30 -2.90
CA VAL A 157 -15.78 -0.55 -1.93
C VAL A 157 -15.19 -1.51 -0.91
N MET A 158 -13.88 -1.52 -0.79
CA MET A 158 -13.15 -2.32 0.19
C MET A 158 -13.19 -1.64 1.56
N GLU A 159 -13.88 -2.28 2.50
CA GLU A 159 -13.91 -1.89 3.91
C GLU A 159 -12.80 -2.61 4.65
N ARG A 160 -11.62 -1.98 4.66
CA ARG A 160 -10.35 -2.63 4.94
C ARG A 160 -10.29 -3.33 6.30
N ASP A 161 -10.73 -2.63 7.34
CA ASP A 161 -10.65 -3.12 8.71
C ASP A 161 -11.93 -3.87 9.12
N ASN A 162 -12.98 -3.84 8.27
CA ASN A 162 -14.23 -4.57 8.47
C ASN A 162 -14.24 -5.94 7.78
N HIS A 163 -13.20 -6.25 7.00
CA HIS A 163 -13.07 -7.50 6.24
C HIS A 163 -14.27 -7.75 5.33
N SER A 164 -14.74 -6.70 4.66
CA SER A 164 -15.96 -6.75 3.85
C SER A 164 -15.86 -5.90 2.58
N LEU A 165 -16.78 -6.15 1.65
CA LEU A 165 -17.03 -5.31 0.49
C LEU A 165 -18.37 -4.62 0.66
N LEU A 166 -18.39 -3.29 0.68
CA LEU A 166 -19.61 -2.51 0.56
C LEU A 166 -19.96 -2.35 -0.93
N VAL A 167 -21.22 -2.62 -1.27
CA VAL A 167 -21.72 -2.56 -2.65
C VAL A 167 -22.73 -1.43 -2.77
N VAL A 168 -22.46 -0.50 -3.67
CA VAL A 168 -23.32 0.67 -3.92
C VAL A 168 -23.74 0.65 -5.39
N ASP A 169 -25.01 0.94 -5.66
CA ASP A 169 -25.48 1.18 -7.02
C ASP A 169 -25.00 2.57 -7.48
N GLY A 170 -24.12 2.61 -8.48
CA GLY A 170 -23.56 3.84 -9.02
C GLY A 170 -24.57 4.75 -9.72
N SER A 171 -25.71 4.19 -10.16
CA SER A 171 -26.77 4.95 -10.85
C SER A 171 -27.72 5.67 -9.91
N THR A 172 -27.87 5.16 -8.68
CA THR A 172 -28.78 5.72 -7.66
C THR A 172 -28.07 6.22 -6.40
N HIS A 173 -26.78 5.91 -6.25
CA HIS A 173 -25.95 6.13 -5.06
C HIS A 173 -26.48 5.46 -3.79
N LYS A 174 -27.35 4.46 -3.93
CA LYS A 174 -27.90 3.71 -2.80
C LYS A 174 -27.06 2.49 -2.51
N THR A 175 -26.87 2.19 -1.23
CA THR A 175 -26.23 0.95 -0.82
C THR A 175 -27.11 -0.25 -1.20
N VAL A 176 -26.54 -1.18 -1.96
CA VAL A 176 -27.19 -2.43 -2.38
C VAL A 176 -27.05 -3.48 -1.29
N GLY A 177 -25.85 -3.62 -0.74
CA GLY A 177 -25.54 -4.63 0.26
C GLY A 177 -24.10 -4.56 0.73
N ARG A 178 -23.74 -5.49 1.60
CA ARG A 178 -22.37 -5.70 2.09
C ARG A 178 -22.04 -7.18 2.07
N ILE A 179 -20.85 -7.55 1.63
CA ILE A 179 -20.36 -8.92 1.63
C ILE A 179 -19.34 -9.04 2.76
N ASN A 180 -19.71 -9.73 3.82
CA ASN A 180 -18.93 -9.83 5.05
C ASN A 180 -17.97 -11.01 5.01
N ASP A 181 -16.95 -10.97 5.86
CA ASP A 181 -15.97 -12.05 6.08
C ASP A 181 -15.25 -12.51 4.80
N ILE A 182 -14.75 -11.55 4.03
CA ILE A 182 -14.00 -11.78 2.78
C ILE A 182 -12.47 -11.77 2.99
N GLY A 183 -12.03 -12.06 4.22
CA GLY A 183 -10.61 -12.16 4.59
C GLY A 183 -9.98 -10.86 5.10
N PHE A 184 -8.76 -11.00 5.64
CA PHE A 184 -8.06 -9.91 6.32
C PHE A 184 -7.52 -8.85 5.35
N GLN A 185 -7.86 -7.58 5.62
CA GLN A 185 -7.50 -6.43 4.79
C GLN A 185 -7.74 -6.68 3.29
N PRO A 186 -9.01 -6.67 2.83
CA PRO A 186 -9.37 -6.69 1.41
C PRO A 186 -8.45 -5.77 0.59
N HIS A 187 -7.89 -6.24 -0.53
CA HIS A 187 -6.81 -5.49 -1.20
C HIS A 187 -7.03 -5.13 -2.68
N THR A 188 -7.25 -6.12 -3.53
CA THR A 188 -7.49 -5.91 -4.97
C THR A 188 -8.62 -6.83 -5.42
N GLN A 189 -9.25 -6.49 -6.54
CA GLN A 189 -10.30 -7.28 -7.15
C GLN A 189 -10.28 -7.05 -8.66
N VAL A 190 -10.68 -8.06 -9.41
CA VAL A 190 -10.84 -8.02 -10.87
C VAL A 190 -12.20 -8.61 -11.24
N PHE A 191 -12.72 -8.26 -12.42
CA PHE A 191 -14.09 -8.57 -12.81
C PHE A 191 -14.13 -9.44 -14.06
N SER A 192 -15.09 -10.37 -14.13
CA SER A 192 -15.29 -11.14 -15.35
C SER A 192 -15.69 -10.24 -16.53
N PRO A 193 -15.35 -10.59 -17.79
CA PRO A 193 -15.64 -9.74 -18.95
C PRO A 193 -17.13 -9.43 -19.16
N ASP A 194 -18.03 -10.26 -18.63
CA ASP A 194 -19.47 -10.04 -18.65
C ASP A 194 -19.99 -9.22 -17.46
N GLY A 195 -19.12 -8.82 -16.53
CA GLY A 195 -19.45 -8.07 -15.31
C GLY A 195 -20.24 -8.86 -14.26
N ASN A 196 -20.41 -10.17 -14.44
CA ASN A 196 -21.24 -10.99 -13.54
C ASN A 196 -20.50 -11.49 -12.31
N PHE A 197 -19.17 -11.53 -12.32
CA PHE A 197 -18.36 -12.05 -11.21
C PHE A 197 -17.25 -11.09 -10.84
N THR A 198 -16.93 -11.05 -9.55
CA THR A 198 -15.68 -10.46 -9.05
C THR A 198 -14.81 -11.54 -8.43
N TYR A 199 -13.49 -11.38 -8.60
CA TYR A 199 -12.45 -12.20 -7.99
C TYR A 199 -11.65 -11.33 -7.03
N HIS A 200 -11.96 -11.45 -5.75
CA HIS A 200 -11.40 -10.63 -4.69
C HIS A 200 -10.24 -11.33 -4.00
N ILE A 201 -9.11 -10.62 -3.80
CA ILE A 201 -7.99 -11.11 -2.98
C ILE A 201 -7.85 -10.31 -1.69
N SER A 202 -7.81 -11.03 -0.58
CA SER A 202 -7.45 -10.49 0.73
C SER A 202 -5.95 -10.62 0.99
N ARG A 203 -5.41 -9.80 1.90
CA ARG A 203 -3.96 -9.76 2.14
C ARG A 203 -3.38 -11.00 2.79
N ASP A 204 -4.22 -11.79 3.45
CA ASP A 204 -3.89 -13.09 4.01
C ASP A 204 -4.05 -14.22 2.99
N GLY A 205 -4.40 -13.94 1.74
CA GLY A 205 -4.31 -14.88 0.61
C GLY A 205 -5.55 -15.73 0.35
N TRP A 206 -6.73 -15.27 0.77
CA TRP A 206 -8.01 -15.84 0.34
C TRP A 206 -8.46 -15.19 -0.97
N LEU A 207 -8.60 -16.00 -2.02
CA LEU A 207 -9.23 -15.61 -3.27
C LEU A 207 -10.71 -16.01 -3.21
N THR A 208 -11.62 -15.05 -3.34
CA THR A 208 -13.07 -15.27 -3.28
C THR A 208 -13.72 -14.88 -4.60
N LYS A 209 -14.47 -15.79 -5.20
CA LYS A 209 -15.34 -15.55 -6.36
C LYS A 209 -16.76 -15.27 -5.88
N ILE A 210 -17.33 -14.16 -6.33
CA ILE A 210 -18.66 -13.68 -5.92
C ILE A 210 -19.50 -13.42 -7.18
N ASP A 211 -20.75 -13.85 -7.19
CA ASP A 211 -21.74 -13.50 -8.21
C ASP A 211 -22.31 -12.11 -7.93
N LEU A 212 -22.05 -11.14 -8.82
CA LEU A 212 -22.45 -9.75 -8.66
C LEU A 212 -23.93 -9.49 -8.91
N ARG A 213 -24.69 -10.47 -9.43
CA ARG A 213 -26.15 -10.37 -9.59
C ARG A 213 -26.89 -10.69 -8.30
N THR A 214 -26.26 -11.43 -7.39
CA THR A 214 -26.85 -11.86 -6.11
C THR A 214 -26.03 -11.45 -4.88
N LEU A 215 -24.79 -10.98 -5.09
CA LEU A 215 -23.74 -10.74 -4.08
C LEU A 215 -23.34 -11.97 -3.26
N LYS A 216 -23.72 -13.17 -3.72
CA LYS A 216 -23.43 -14.42 -3.00
C LYS A 216 -22.05 -14.92 -3.41
N GLU A 217 -21.36 -15.49 -2.45
CA GLU A 217 -20.16 -16.25 -2.72
C GLU A 217 -20.48 -17.48 -3.58
N VAL A 218 -19.60 -17.73 -4.55
CA VAL A 218 -19.63 -18.92 -5.39
C VAL A 218 -18.62 -19.94 -4.85
N LYS A 219 -17.40 -19.46 -4.57
CA LYS A 219 -16.30 -20.27 -4.03
C LYS A 219 -15.18 -19.38 -3.51
N HIS A 220 -14.47 -19.86 -2.50
CA HIS A 220 -13.19 -19.29 -2.08
C HIS A 220 -12.10 -20.36 -1.96
N VAL A 221 -10.84 -19.95 -2.14
CA VAL A 221 -9.66 -20.82 -2.05
C VAL A 221 -8.46 -20.08 -1.46
N LYS A 222 -7.59 -20.80 -0.76
CA LYS A 222 -6.33 -20.25 -0.23
C LYS A 222 -5.23 -20.37 -1.28
N VAL A 223 -4.67 -19.24 -1.72
CA VAL A 223 -3.67 -19.16 -2.81
C VAL A 223 -2.28 -18.71 -2.34
N GLY A 224 -2.18 -18.30 -1.08
CA GLY A 224 -0.94 -17.87 -0.43
C GLY A 224 -1.18 -17.51 1.04
N THR A 225 -0.13 -17.03 1.70
CA THR A 225 -0.20 -16.49 3.06
C THR A 225 -0.10 -14.97 3.08
N ILE A 226 0.53 -14.38 2.05
CA ILE A 226 0.55 -12.94 1.83
C ILE A 226 0.37 -12.66 0.34
N SER A 227 -0.80 -12.18 -0.06
CA SER A 227 -1.16 -11.95 -1.48
C SER A 227 -1.47 -10.48 -1.75
N ARG A 228 -1.14 -9.97 -2.94
CA ARG A 228 -1.36 -8.56 -3.27
C ARG A 228 -1.85 -8.29 -4.69
N GLY A 229 -1.35 -9.02 -5.69
CA GLY A 229 -1.71 -8.80 -7.08
C GLY A 229 -2.81 -9.75 -7.55
N THR A 230 -3.75 -9.24 -8.35
CA THR A 230 -4.79 -9.98 -9.06
C THR A 230 -4.82 -9.53 -10.51
N GLY A 231 -4.89 -10.46 -11.44
CA GLY A 231 -5.25 -10.22 -12.83
C GLY A 231 -6.26 -11.29 -13.29
N LEU A 232 -7.06 -10.97 -14.31
CA LEU A 232 -7.95 -11.93 -14.97
C LEU A 232 -7.71 -11.81 -16.47
N THR A 233 -7.50 -12.92 -17.18
CA THR A 233 -7.31 -12.86 -18.63
C THR A 233 -8.53 -12.25 -19.33
N ASP A 234 -8.31 -11.51 -20.42
CA ASP A 234 -9.37 -10.83 -21.19
C ASP A 234 -10.50 -11.77 -21.65
N ASP A 235 -10.20 -13.06 -21.83
CA ASP A 235 -11.18 -14.09 -22.19
C ASP A 235 -11.95 -14.69 -20.98
N GLY A 236 -11.67 -14.20 -19.78
CA GLY A 236 -12.31 -14.57 -18.52
C GLY A 236 -11.97 -15.97 -18.01
N LYS A 237 -10.97 -16.66 -18.59
CA LYS A 237 -10.69 -18.07 -18.25
C LYS A 237 -9.75 -18.28 -17.09
N PHE A 238 -8.81 -17.37 -16.85
CA PHE A 238 -7.77 -17.58 -15.84
C PHE A 238 -7.63 -16.40 -14.90
N VAL A 239 -7.68 -16.68 -13.60
CA VAL A 239 -7.31 -15.73 -12.55
C VAL A 239 -5.84 -15.95 -12.20
N VAL A 240 -5.07 -14.87 -12.12
CA VAL A 240 -3.64 -14.90 -11.80
C VAL A 240 -3.38 -14.10 -10.53
N ILE A 241 -2.82 -14.77 -9.53
CA ILE A 241 -2.53 -14.19 -8.23
C ILE A 241 -1.03 -14.03 -8.01
N GLY A 242 -0.62 -12.81 -7.71
CA GLY A 242 0.73 -12.46 -7.31
C GLY A 242 0.89 -12.52 -5.78
N ASN A 243 1.74 -13.43 -5.31
CA ASN A 243 2.03 -13.58 -3.89
C ASN A 243 3.32 -12.87 -3.48
N TYR A 244 3.27 -12.30 -2.28
CA TYR A 244 4.47 -11.98 -1.51
C TYR A 244 4.98 -13.24 -0.81
N GLU A 245 4.09 -14.05 -0.23
CA GLU A 245 4.43 -15.34 0.36
C GLU A 245 3.36 -16.41 0.06
N PRO A 246 3.75 -17.63 -0.37
CA PRO A 246 5.08 -17.95 -0.88
C PRO A 246 5.36 -17.14 -2.16
N LYS A 247 6.62 -16.78 -2.40
CA LYS A 247 7.09 -15.98 -3.56
C LYS A 247 6.86 -16.65 -4.93
N LYS A 248 5.60 -16.74 -5.32
CA LYS A 248 5.11 -17.41 -6.52
C LYS A 248 3.96 -16.62 -7.16
N VAL A 249 3.76 -16.83 -8.45
CA VAL A 249 2.47 -16.57 -9.10
C VAL A 249 1.65 -17.86 -9.11
N VAL A 250 0.35 -17.75 -8.85
CA VAL A 250 -0.61 -18.87 -8.93
C VAL A 250 -1.62 -18.55 -10.02
N ILE A 251 -1.82 -19.48 -10.96
CA ILE A 251 -2.78 -19.40 -12.05
C ILE A 251 -3.89 -20.40 -11.77
N LEU A 252 -5.12 -19.91 -11.75
CA LEU A 252 -6.32 -20.70 -11.45
C LEU A 252 -7.29 -20.62 -12.62
N ASP A 253 -8.07 -21.69 -12.80
CA ASP A 253 -9.26 -21.67 -13.64
C ASP A 253 -10.29 -20.72 -13.01
N ALA A 254 -10.79 -19.75 -13.77
CA ALA A 254 -11.69 -18.73 -13.24
C ALA A 254 -13.09 -19.29 -12.94
N GLU A 255 -13.51 -20.35 -13.62
CA GLU A 255 -14.82 -20.97 -13.38
C GLU A 255 -14.84 -21.69 -12.03
N SER A 256 -13.88 -22.61 -11.83
CA SER A 256 -13.81 -23.56 -10.73
C SER A 256 -12.88 -23.13 -9.58
N LEU A 257 -12.03 -22.12 -9.76
CA LEU A 257 -10.93 -21.76 -8.87
C LEU A 257 -9.95 -22.91 -8.56
N GLU A 258 -9.83 -23.90 -9.43
CA GLU A 258 -8.80 -24.91 -9.31
C GLU A 258 -7.43 -24.34 -9.71
N THR A 259 -6.40 -24.61 -8.91
CA THR A 259 -5.03 -24.21 -9.26
C THR A 259 -4.52 -25.05 -10.43
N ILE A 260 -4.24 -24.40 -11.55
CA ILE A 260 -3.70 -25.06 -12.74
C ILE A 260 -2.17 -25.06 -12.70
N LYS A 261 -1.58 -23.96 -12.24
CA LYS A 261 -0.12 -23.77 -12.27
C LYS A 261 0.34 -22.86 -11.15
N SER A 262 1.51 -23.16 -10.61
CA SER A 262 2.30 -22.20 -9.84
C SER A 262 3.65 -21.97 -10.53
N ILE A 263 4.10 -20.72 -10.53
CA ILE A 263 5.38 -20.29 -11.10
C ILE A 263 6.19 -19.67 -9.95
N ASP A 264 7.31 -20.31 -9.62
CA ASP A 264 8.24 -19.80 -8.61
C ASP A 264 8.98 -18.55 -9.13
N LEU A 265 9.06 -17.51 -8.30
CA LEU A 265 9.65 -16.22 -8.67
C LEU A 265 11.06 -16.12 -8.10
N PHE A 266 12.03 -16.68 -8.81
CA PHE A 266 13.43 -16.58 -8.44
C PHE A 266 14.36 -16.35 -9.63
N ASP A 267 15.54 -15.83 -9.33
CA ASP A 267 16.66 -15.71 -10.25
C ASP A 267 17.83 -16.57 -9.74
N THR A 268 18.46 -17.32 -10.65
CA THR A 268 19.68 -18.11 -10.40
C THR A 268 20.87 -17.67 -11.24
N ARG A 269 20.73 -16.67 -12.10
CA ARG A 269 21.77 -16.28 -13.08
C ARG A 269 23.05 -15.77 -12.43
N LYS A 270 22.98 -15.27 -11.19
CA LYS A 270 24.13 -14.80 -10.41
C LYS A 270 24.76 -15.89 -9.52
N GLY A 271 24.34 -17.16 -9.65
CA GLY A 271 24.85 -18.27 -8.84
C GLY A 271 24.21 -18.43 -7.45
N GLU A 272 23.46 -17.43 -6.99
CA GLU A 272 22.62 -17.47 -5.79
C GLU A 272 21.13 -17.47 -6.17
N ILE A 273 20.28 -18.09 -5.34
CA ILE A 273 18.82 -18.05 -5.51
C ILE A 273 18.30 -16.78 -4.84
N VAL A 274 17.92 -15.79 -5.65
CA VAL A 274 17.22 -14.58 -5.17
C VAL A 274 15.74 -14.72 -5.48
N ARG A 275 14.87 -14.62 -4.47
CA ARG A 275 13.41 -14.74 -4.65
C ARG A 275 12.73 -13.39 -4.62
N SER A 276 11.68 -13.23 -5.42
CA SER A 276 10.89 -12.01 -5.51
C SER A 276 9.46 -12.16 -5.07
N ARG A 277 8.95 -11.15 -4.39
CA ARG A 277 7.52 -10.90 -4.27
C ARG A 277 6.96 -10.44 -5.62
N ALA A 278 5.77 -10.89 -5.98
CA ALA A 278 5.00 -10.31 -7.09
C ALA A 278 4.30 -9.03 -6.60
N GLY A 279 4.62 -7.90 -7.21
CA GLY A 279 3.91 -6.63 -7.07
C GLY A 279 2.65 -6.63 -7.93
N ALA A 280 2.63 -5.79 -8.97
CA ALA A 280 1.53 -5.77 -9.93
C ALA A 280 1.47 -7.07 -10.76
N VAL A 281 0.25 -7.52 -11.02
CA VAL A 281 -0.11 -8.53 -12.03
C VAL A 281 -1.08 -7.83 -12.96
N VAL A 282 -0.74 -7.72 -14.24
CA VAL A 282 -1.50 -6.94 -15.22
C VAL A 282 -1.63 -7.75 -16.50
N GLU A 283 -2.84 -8.01 -16.97
CA GLU A 283 -3.10 -8.69 -18.24
C GLU A 283 -3.14 -7.74 -19.44
N HIS A 284 -2.87 -8.30 -20.63
CA HIS A 284 -3.22 -7.67 -21.91
C HIS A 284 -3.33 -8.75 -22.98
N GLY A 285 -4.53 -8.98 -23.52
CA GLY A 285 -4.78 -10.06 -24.47
C GLY A 285 -4.46 -11.41 -23.85
N SER A 286 -3.56 -12.17 -24.49
CA SER A 286 -3.12 -13.48 -23.97
C SER A 286 -1.90 -13.40 -23.06
N LYS A 287 -1.50 -12.21 -22.58
CA LYS A 287 -0.27 -12.02 -21.81
C LYS A 287 -0.56 -11.52 -20.42
N VAL A 288 0.22 -11.96 -19.46
CA VAL A 288 0.22 -11.44 -18.09
C VAL A 288 1.60 -10.95 -17.72
N PHE A 289 1.69 -9.67 -17.39
CA PHE A 289 2.89 -8.99 -16.91
C PHE A 289 2.94 -9.10 -15.39
N VAL A 290 4.06 -9.59 -14.86
CA VAL A 290 4.29 -9.74 -13.42
C VAL A 290 5.46 -8.87 -13.02
N VAL A 291 5.19 -7.84 -12.23
CA VAL A 291 6.19 -6.90 -11.71
C VAL A 291 6.86 -7.52 -10.49
N LEU A 292 8.17 -7.77 -10.55
CA LEU A 292 8.90 -8.42 -9.47
C LEU A 292 9.62 -7.38 -8.61
N LYS A 293 9.18 -7.27 -7.35
CA LYS A 293 9.62 -6.20 -6.45
C LYS A 293 11.11 -6.25 -6.17
N ASP A 294 11.61 -7.45 -5.88
CA ASP A 294 12.96 -7.65 -5.32
C ASP A 294 13.99 -8.04 -6.39
N LEU A 295 13.55 -8.39 -7.61
CA LEU A 295 14.42 -8.82 -8.72
C LEU A 295 14.63 -7.75 -9.80
N GLN A 296 14.04 -6.56 -9.62
CA GLN A 296 14.11 -5.46 -10.59
C GLN A 296 13.76 -5.91 -12.02
N SER A 297 12.70 -6.71 -12.12
CA SER A 297 12.33 -7.40 -13.35
C SER A 297 10.82 -7.39 -13.58
N VAL A 298 10.44 -7.44 -14.84
CA VAL A 298 9.06 -7.73 -15.27
C VAL A 298 9.09 -9.02 -16.08
N TRP A 299 8.26 -9.98 -15.70
CA TRP A 299 8.12 -11.25 -16.39
C TRP A 299 6.82 -11.24 -17.20
N VAL A 300 6.83 -11.87 -18.37
CA VAL A 300 5.63 -12.01 -19.21
C VAL A 300 5.30 -13.48 -19.35
N ILE A 301 4.12 -13.85 -18.87
CA ILE A 301 3.55 -15.18 -19.01
C ILE A 301 2.66 -15.18 -20.24
N ASP A 302 2.83 -16.15 -21.14
CA ASP A 302 1.91 -16.35 -22.27
C ASP A 302 0.80 -17.33 -21.89
N MET A 303 -0.41 -16.81 -21.77
CA MET A 303 -1.60 -17.54 -21.36
C MET A 303 -2.22 -18.36 -22.50
N SER A 304 -1.80 -18.13 -23.76
CA SER A 304 -2.27 -18.90 -24.91
C SER A 304 -1.53 -20.22 -25.12
N GLU A 305 -0.35 -20.36 -24.53
CA GLU A 305 0.50 -21.53 -24.69
C GLU A 305 0.27 -22.56 -23.57
N ARG A 306 0.36 -23.84 -23.94
CA ARG A 306 0.21 -24.94 -22.99
C ARG A 306 1.27 -24.84 -21.89
N GLY A 307 0.83 -24.82 -20.64
CA GLY A 307 1.71 -24.78 -19.47
C GLY A 307 2.12 -23.37 -19.04
N PHE A 308 1.60 -22.33 -19.70
CA PHE A 308 1.77 -20.92 -19.35
C PHE A 308 3.25 -20.52 -19.17
N PRO A 309 4.08 -20.70 -20.22
CA PRO A 309 5.50 -20.38 -20.13
C PRO A 309 5.72 -18.89 -19.91
N VAL A 310 6.74 -18.57 -19.11
CA VAL A 310 7.30 -17.21 -19.10
C VAL A 310 8.11 -17.03 -20.38
N THR A 311 7.59 -16.24 -21.30
CA THR A 311 8.17 -16.04 -22.64
C THR A 311 9.21 -14.93 -22.64
N ASN A 312 9.02 -13.88 -21.82
CA ASN A 312 9.96 -12.78 -21.71
C ASN A 312 10.34 -12.49 -20.26
N TYR A 313 11.62 -12.16 -20.08
CA TYR A 313 12.17 -11.65 -18.83
C TYR A 313 12.85 -10.31 -19.09
N TYR A 314 12.23 -9.22 -18.64
CA TYR A 314 12.85 -7.90 -18.68
C TYR A 314 13.67 -7.71 -17.42
N TRP A 315 14.98 -7.87 -17.53
CA TRP A 315 15.90 -7.74 -16.41
C TRP A 315 16.52 -6.35 -16.35
N ASN A 316 17.09 -6.01 -15.18
CA ASN A 316 17.82 -4.75 -14.98
C ASN A 316 16.93 -3.51 -15.26
N ILE A 317 15.64 -3.62 -14.92
CA ILE A 317 14.69 -2.51 -15.01
C ILE A 317 15.01 -1.48 -13.94
N GLY A 318 15.58 -1.87 -12.81
CA GLY A 318 16.09 -1.00 -11.74
C GLY A 318 17.53 -1.38 -11.36
N LYS A 319 18.09 -0.68 -10.38
CA LYS A 319 19.41 -0.97 -9.79
C LYS A 319 19.29 -2.03 -8.70
N GLU A 320 20.40 -2.69 -8.37
CA GLU A 320 20.42 -3.65 -7.28
C GLU A 320 19.94 -3.01 -5.97
N GLY A 321 18.97 -3.65 -5.31
CA GLY A 321 18.30 -3.12 -4.12
C GLY A 321 17.06 -2.25 -4.40
N ASP A 322 16.80 -1.86 -5.66
CA ASP A 322 15.57 -1.16 -6.00
C ASP A 322 14.35 -2.05 -5.75
N THR A 323 13.26 -1.41 -5.34
CA THR A 323 11.94 -2.03 -5.32
C THR A 323 11.17 -1.60 -6.55
N LEU A 324 10.65 -2.56 -7.32
CA LEU A 324 9.54 -2.30 -8.24
C LEU A 324 8.22 -2.46 -7.47
N HIS A 325 7.15 -1.81 -7.93
CA HIS A 325 5.88 -1.86 -7.21
C HIS A 325 4.70 -2.12 -8.13
N ASP A 326 3.97 -1.06 -8.46
CA ASP A 326 2.79 -1.15 -9.30
C ASP A 326 3.16 -0.93 -10.76
N ALA A 327 2.23 -1.34 -11.61
CA ALA A 327 2.21 -0.99 -13.00
C ALA A 327 0.75 -0.81 -13.43
N TYR A 328 0.57 -0.11 -14.54
CA TYR A 328 -0.73 0.02 -15.17
C TYR A 328 -0.57 0.06 -16.70
N LEU A 329 -1.64 -0.27 -17.42
CA LEU A 329 -1.72 -0.11 -18.87
C LEU A 329 -2.40 1.21 -19.21
N THR A 330 -1.91 1.88 -20.26
CA THR A 330 -2.67 3.00 -20.84
C THR A 330 -4.04 2.51 -21.31
N PRO A 331 -5.08 3.37 -21.31
CA PRO A 331 -6.44 2.95 -21.67
C PRO A 331 -6.58 2.33 -23.06
N ASP A 332 -5.66 2.66 -23.98
CA ASP A 332 -5.60 2.07 -25.32
C ASP A 332 -4.77 0.77 -25.40
N GLY A 333 -4.31 0.27 -24.25
CA GLY A 333 -3.48 -0.92 -24.10
C GLY A 333 -2.07 -0.81 -24.67
N LYS A 334 -1.66 0.33 -25.24
CA LYS A 334 -0.40 0.43 -25.99
C LYS A 334 0.85 0.43 -25.13
N TYR A 335 0.78 0.97 -23.91
CA TYR A 335 1.95 1.12 -23.05
C TYR A 335 1.70 0.53 -21.67
N PHE A 336 2.61 -0.34 -21.27
CA PHE A 336 2.72 -0.84 -19.90
C PHE A 336 3.74 0.00 -19.16
N ILE A 337 3.32 0.60 -18.04
CA ILE A 337 4.12 1.57 -17.28
C ILE A 337 4.31 1.04 -15.86
N ALA A 338 5.55 0.70 -15.50
CA ALA A 338 5.89 0.14 -14.19
C ALA A 338 6.70 1.12 -13.34
N ALA A 339 6.32 1.25 -12.07
CA ALA A 339 7.03 2.08 -11.11
C ALA A 339 8.32 1.41 -10.59
N VAL A 340 9.44 2.10 -10.76
CA VAL A 340 10.75 1.73 -10.19
C VAL A 340 11.01 2.66 -8.99
N GLN A 341 10.53 2.24 -7.82
CA GLN A 341 10.48 3.07 -6.62
C GLN A 341 11.87 3.52 -6.16
N GLY A 342 12.84 2.61 -6.10
CA GLY A 342 14.18 2.91 -5.59
C GLY A 342 14.99 3.88 -6.44
N SER A 343 14.70 3.97 -7.74
CA SER A 343 15.39 4.87 -8.69
C SER A 343 14.56 6.09 -9.11
N ASP A 344 13.37 6.28 -8.54
CA ASP A 344 12.38 7.31 -8.85
C ASP A 344 12.14 7.56 -10.34
N TYR A 345 11.83 6.50 -11.08
CA TYR A 345 11.33 6.62 -12.45
C TYR A 345 10.25 5.58 -12.74
N VAL A 346 9.55 5.79 -13.85
CA VAL A 346 8.72 4.75 -14.46
C VAL A 346 9.43 4.15 -15.68
N TRP A 347 9.34 2.84 -15.81
CA TRP A 347 9.81 2.07 -16.96
C TRP A 347 8.63 1.80 -17.89
N VAL A 348 8.83 2.01 -19.18
CA VAL A 348 7.76 1.99 -20.19
C VAL A 348 8.05 0.95 -21.26
N LEU A 349 7.08 0.08 -21.49
CA LEU A 349 7.09 -0.95 -22.52
C LEU A 349 5.98 -0.70 -23.54
N ASP A 350 6.31 -0.75 -24.82
CA ASP A 350 5.32 -0.83 -25.91
C ASP A 350 4.81 -2.27 -26.02
N THR A 351 3.52 -2.47 -25.79
CA THR A 351 2.91 -3.81 -25.69
C THR A 351 2.77 -4.52 -27.03
N LYS A 352 2.80 -3.77 -28.14
CA LYS A 352 2.73 -4.33 -29.49
C LYS A 352 4.09 -4.89 -29.92
N THR A 353 5.14 -4.13 -29.71
CA THR A 353 6.51 -4.48 -30.11
C THR A 353 7.26 -5.25 -29.03
N MET A 354 6.75 -5.23 -27.79
CA MET A 354 7.35 -5.83 -26.60
C MET A 354 8.77 -5.30 -26.34
N LYS A 355 9.00 -4.01 -26.64
CA LYS A 355 10.28 -3.32 -26.44
C LYS A 355 10.15 -2.19 -25.42
N GLU A 356 11.19 -2.04 -24.59
CA GLU A 356 11.34 -0.86 -23.73
C GLU A 356 11.45 0.37 -24.64
N VAL A 357 10.63 1.39 -24.35
CA VAL A 357 10.61 2.65 -25.11
C VAL A 357 11.11 3.84 -24.29
N ALA A 358 11.04 3.77 -22.96
CA ALA A 358 11.51 4.84 -22.10
C ALA A 358 11.76 4.43 -20.64
N ARG A 359 12.59 5.23 -19.97
CA ARG A 359 12.67 5.35 -18.51
C ARG A 359 12.50 6.82 -18.17
N VAL A 360 11.41 7.18 -17.49
CA VAL A 360 11.05 8.59 -17.28
C VAL A 360 11.18 8.93 -15.81
N LYS A 361 12.09 9.85 -15.47
CA LYS A 361 12.28 10.33 -14.10
C LYS A 361 10.99 10.98 -13.59
N THR A 362 10.62 10.66 -12.36
CA THR A 362 9.43 11.17 -11.67
C THR A 362 9.82 11.80 -10.32
N GLY A 363 8.82 12.14 -9.51
CA GLY A 363 9.01 12.35 -8.07
C GLY A 363 9.43 11.09 -7.33
N LYS A 364 9.86 11.26 -6.07
CA LYS A 364 10.44 10.22 -5.21
C LYS A 364 9.49 9.04 -4.99
N THR A 365 10.00 7.82 -5.16
CA THR A 365 9.22 6.58 -4.92
C THR A 365 7.90 6.58 -5.70
N PRO A 366 7.94 6.56 -7.05
CA PRO A 366 6.74 6.58 -7.88
C PRO A 366 5.79 5.43 -7.55
N HIS A 367 4.51 5.67 -7.79
CA HIS A 367 3.47 4.69 -7.61
C HIS A 367 2.39 4.93 -8.64
N THR A 368 2.19 3.98 -9.54
CA THR A 368 1.20 4.15 -10.61
C THR A 368 -0.22 3.86 -10.13
N GLY A 369 -0.38 2.93 -9.19
CA GLY A 369 -1.69 2.39 -8.83
C GLY A 369 -2.44 1.92 -10.10
N PRO A 370 -3.75 2.18 -10.22
CA PRO A 370 -4.51 1.91 -11.44
C PRO A 370 -4.21 2.89 -12.60
N GLY A 371 -3.39 3.92 -12.33
CA GLY A 371 -2.99 4.93 -13.29
C GLY A 371 -4.09 5.89 -13.73
N ALA A 372 -3.64 6.96 -14.38
CA ALA A 372 -4.50 7.92 -15.05
C ALA A 372 -3.84 8.39 -16.33
N THR A 373 -4.62 8.49 -17.39
CA THR A 373 -4.20 9.00 -18.69
C THR A 373 -5.29 9.90 -19.25
N TRP A 374 -4.91 11.12 -19.60
CA TRP A 374 -5.79 12.09 -20.22
C TRP A 374 -5.16 12.53 -21.55
N GLY A 375 -5.83 12.20 -22.66
CA GLY A 375 -5.28 12.36 -24.01
C GLY A 375 -3.92 11.67 -24.15
N ASN A 376 -2.86 12.45 -24.38
CA ASN A 376 -1.49 11.96 -24.54
C ASN A 376 -0.61 12.14 -23.29
N VAL A 377 -1.23 12.36 -22.12
CA VAL A 377 -0.51 12.62 -20.87
C VAL A 377 -0.87 11.58 -19.83
N THR A 378 0.13 10.90 -19.27
CA THR A 378 -0.03 10.03 -18.10
C THR A 378 0.42 10.73 -16.83
N PHE A 379 -0.19 10.38 -15.70
CA PHE A 379 0.05 10.99 -14.40
C PHE A 379 0.57 9.92 -13.43
N VAL A 380 1.66 10.23 -12.73
CA VAL A 380 2.31 9.31 -11.79
C VAL A 380 2.48 10.02 -10.44
N PRO A 381 1.74 9.65 -9.39
CA PRO A 381 1.97 10.17 -8.04
C PRO A 381 3.26 9.60 -7.43
N ALA A 382 3.78 10.34 -6.45
CA ALA A 382 4.95 9.98 -5.67
C ALA A 382 4.56 9.59 -4.23
N LEU A 383 5.12 8.50 -3.71
CA LEU A 383 4.95 8.08 -2.30
C LEU A 383 6.02 8.67 -1.37
N GLY A 384 7.12 9.18 -1.94
CA GLY A 384 8.22 9.76 -1.17
C GLY A 384 8.09 11.27 -0.95
N GLU A 385 7.19 11.96 -1.66
CA GLU A 385 6.99 13.41 -1.58
C GLU A 385 5.63 13.85 -2.16
N GLY A 386 5.22 15.09 -1.88
CA GLY A 386 4.00 15.68 -2.43
C GLY A 386 4.13 16.13 -3.87
N LEU A 387 4.12 15.17 -4.80
CA LEU A 387 4.29 15.42 -6.23
C LEU A 387 3.51 14.42 -7.08
N ILE A 388 2.91 14.92 -8.17
CA ILE A 388 2.41 14.12 -9.28
C ILE A 388 3.16 14.55 -10.54
N THR A 389 3.79 13.62 -11.23
CA THR A 389 4.50 13.88 -12.49
C THR A 389 3.56 13.61 -13.66
N ALA A 390 3.32 14.62 -14.50
CA ALA A 390 2.61 14.48 -15.77
C ALA A 390 3.63 14.26 -16.90
N ILE A 391 3.47 13.18 -17.68
CA ILE A 391 4.43 12.71 -18.68
C ILE A 391 3.78 12.71 -20.06
N ASP A 392 4.44 13.29 -21.06
CA ASP A 392 4.01 13.21 -22.46
C ASP A 392 4.31 11.82 -23.03
N MET A 393 3.31 11.09 -23.53
CA MET A 393 3.54 9.74 -24.06
C MET A 393 4.08 9.72 -25.51
N LYS A 394 4.14 10.87 -26.21
CA LYS A 394 4.80 10.95 -27.53
C LYS A 394 6.32 11.11 -27.38
N THR A 395 6.76 11.89 -26.41
CA THR A 395 8.18 12.18 -26.21
C THR A 395 8.79 11.43 -25.02
N TRP A 396 7.96 10.85 -24.16
CA TRP A 396 8.34 10.25 -22.88
C TRP A 396 9.16 11.19 -21.99
N ALA A 397 8.78 12.47 -21.98
CA ALA A 397 9.38 13.50 -21.15
C ALA A 397 8.37 14.04 -20.13
N PRO A 398 8.81 14.39 -18.90
CA PRO A 398 7.96 15.11 -17.95
C PRO A 398 7.51 16.45 -18.55
N LYS A 399 6.21 16.72 -18.54
CA LYS A 399 5.61 18.00 -18.98
C LYS A 399 5.38 18.96 -17.83
N ALA A 400 4.96 18.43 -16.69
CA ALA A 400 4.61 19.21 -15.52
C ALA A 400 4.78 18.38 -14.25
N SER A 401 4.96 19.09 -13.15
CA SER A 401 4.96 18.53 -11.81
C SER A 401 3.90 19.26 -10.99
N ILE A 402 2.85 18.54 -10.58
CA ILE A 402 1.75 19.07 -9.79
C ILE A 402 2.08 18.82 -8.32
N LYS A 403 2.11 19.88 -7.51
CA LYS A 403 2.38 19.77 -6.08
C LYS A 403 1.12 19.37 -5.33
N THR A 404 1.26 18.46 -4.37
CA THR A 404 0.25 18.06 -3.39
C THR A 404 0.76 18.38 -1.98
N ALA A 405 -0.10 18.31 -0.96
CA ALA A 405 0.27 18.56 0.44
C ALA A 405 1.27 17.52 0.97
N GLY A 406 1.26 16.32 0.39
CA GLY A 406 2.20 15.25 0.69
C GLY A 406 1.99 14.05 -0.22
N PRO A 407 2.60 12.91 0.10
CA PRO A 407 2.63 11.78 -0.81
C PRO A 407 1.25 11.17 -1.11
N GLY A 408 1.05 10.78 -2.36
CA GLY A 408 -0.23 10.30 -2.92
C GLY A 408 -0.20 8.83 -3.29
N LEU A 409 -1.37 8.18 -3.23
CA LEU A 409 -1.53 6.77 -3.59
C LEU A 409 -2.20 6.62 -4.96
N PHE A 410 -3.33 7.28 -5.17
CA PHE A 410 -4.17 7.05 -6.33
C PHE A 410 -4.35 8.30 -7.17
N VAL A 411 -4.33 8.08 -8.49
CA VAL A 411 -4.72 9.05 -9.51
C VAL A 411 -5.69 8.37 -10.47
N ARG A 412 -6.75 9.07 -10.89
CA ARG A 412 -7.75 8.55 -11.84
C ARG A 412 -8.15 9.61 -12.87
N SER A 413 -8.40 9.16 -14.08
CA SER A 413 -9.03 9.91 -15.16
C SER A 413 -10.20 9.11 -15.71
N TYR A 414 -11.15 9.80 -16.32
CA TYR A 414 -12.24 9.15 -17.05
C TYR A 414 -11.87 9.12 -18.53
N HIS A 415 -11.77 7.91 -19.10
CA HIS A 415 -11.26 7.70 -20.46
C HIS A 415 -12.36 7.37 -21.49
N ASN A 416 -13.61 7.17 -21.03
CA ASN A 416 -14.77 6.90 -21.88
C ASN A 416 -15.39 8.17 -22.51
N ASP A 417 -14.89 9.36 -22.15
CA ASP A 417 -15.28 10.65 -22.75
C ASP A 417 -14.07 11.59 -22.83
N ASP A 418 -13.52 11.75 -24.05
CA ASP A 418 -12.40 12.65 -24.34
C ASP A 418 -12.70 14.14 -24.04
N SER A 419 -13.99 14.50 -23.92
CA SER A 419 -14.39 15.87 -23.57
C SER A 419 -14.21 16.18 -22.08
N TYR A 420 -14.23 15.15 -21.23
CA TYR A 420 -14.01 15.29 -19.79
C TYR A 420 -12.54 15.67 -19.50
N PRO A 421 -12.26 16.84 -18.91
CA PRO A 421 -10.90 17.39 -18.89
C PRO A 421 -10.13 17.11 -17.60
N TYR A 422 -10.73 16.47 -16.59
CA TYR A 422 -10.17 16.45 -15.25
C TYR A 422 -9.50 15.12 -14.88
N VAL A 423 -8.47 15.24 -14.06
CA VAL A 423 -7.77 14.12 -13.42
C VAL A 423 -7.86 14.32 -11.92
N TRP A 424 -8.22 13.27 -11.19
CA TRP A 424 -8.40 13.29 -9.75
C TRP A 424 -7.27 12.56 -9.06
N ALA A 425 -6.78 13.09 -7.94
CA ALA A 425 -5.71 12.47 -7.18
C ALA A 425 -5.88 12.67 -5.68
N ASP A 426 -5.23 11.84 -4.89
CA ASP A 426 -5.22 11.92 -3.43
C ASP A 426 -3.81 12.16 -2.85
N ALA A 427 -3.74 12.53 -1.57
CA ALA A 427 -2.49 12.61 -0.79
C ALA A 427 -2.62 11.97 0.62
N PRO A 428 -3.15 10.74 0.74
CA PRO A 428 -3.49 10.14 2.03
C PRO A 428 -2.26 9.86 2.92
N LEU A 429 -1.04 9.97 2.40
CA LEU A 429 0.20 9.75 3.17
C LEU A 429 0.86 11.07 3.62
N ALA A 430 0.21 12.20 3.37
CA ALA A 430 0.68 13.49 3.87
C ALA A 430 0.67 13.55 5.41
N THR A 431 1.58 14.32 6.00
CA THR A 431 1.57 14.60 7.45
C THR A 431 0.55 15.68 7.83
N LYS A 432 0.23 16.56 6.88
CA LYS A 432 -0.84 17.55 6.93
C LYS A 432 -1.48 17.60 5.53
N GLY A 433 -2.80 17.72 5.46
CA GLY A 433 -3.52 17.69 4.18
C GLY A 433 -3.78 16.27 3.66
N ASP A 434 -3.75 15.25 4.53
CA ASP A 434 -4.12 13.87 4.14
C ASP A 434 -5.62 13.70 3.93
N ASP A 435 -6.40 14.73 4.23
CA ASP A 435 -7.82 14.94 3.95
C ASP A 435 -8.10 15.65 2.61
N GLU A 436 -7.07 15.93 1.80
CA GLU A 436 -7.21 16.62 0.53
C GLU A 436 -7.38 15.67 -0.67
N ILE A 437 -8.24 16.08 -1.61
CA ILE A 437 -8.37 15.52 -2.96
C ILE A 437 -8.09 16.63 -3.98
N TYR A 438 -7.29 16.32 -5.00
CA TYR A 438 -6.86 17.26 -6.02
C TYR A 438 -7.58 16.99 -7.32
N VAL A 439 -8.19 18.04 -7.88
CA VAL A 439 -8.72 18.03 -9.25
C VAL A 439 -7.76 18.83 -10.13
N ILE A 440 -7.19 18.16 -11.13
CA ILE A 440 -6.19 18.69 -12.05
C ILE A 440 -6.84 18.86 -13.42
N ASP A 441 -6.65 20.02 -14.05
CA ASP A 441 -7.04 20.22 -15.44
C ASP A 441 -5.99 19.55 -16.36
N GLY A 442 -6.43 18.54 -17.12
CA GLY A 442 -5.56 17.75 -18.00
C GLY A 442 -5.01 18.53 -19.19
N LYS A 443 -5.67 19.62 -19.61
CA LYS A 443 -5.21 20.48 -20.72
C LYS A 443 -4.10 21.41 -20.26
N THR A 444 -4.31 22.09 -19.14
CA THR A 444 -3.36 23.09 -18.63
C THR A 444 -2.31 22.47 -17.71
N LEU A 445 -2.52 21.25 -17.22
CA LEU A 445 -1.69 20.54 -16.25
C LEU A 445 -1.51 21.31 -14.94
N THR A 446 -2.57 22.03 -14.54
CA THR A 446 -2.59 22.83 -13.31
C THR A 446 -3.70 22.37 -12.37
N LEU A 447 -3.51 22.59 -11.08
CA LEU A 447 -4.54 22.34 -10.08
C LEU A 447 -5.74 23.24 -10.33
N LYS A 448 -6.90 22.63 -10.57
CA LYS A 448 -8.18 23.31 -10.76
C LYS A 448 -8.88 23.55 -9.41
N LYS A 449 -8.83 22.54 -8.52
CA LYS A 449 -9.50 22.58 -7.23
C LYS A 449 -8.80 21.65 -6.24
N THR A 450 -8.73 22.06 -4.98
CA THR A 450 -8.52 21.16 -3.84
C THR A 450 -9.85 21.02 -3.11
N LEU A 451 -10.24 19.78 -2.85
CA LEU A 451 -11.44 19.40 -2.10
C LEU A 451 -11.01 18.81 -0.77
N ILE A 452 -11.79 19.08 0.28
CA ILE A 452 -11.61 18.48 1.59
C ILE A 452 -12.94 17.83 1.95
N PRO A 453 -13.11 16.52 1.69
CA PRO A 453 -14.37 15.83 1.96
C PRO A 453 -14.76 15.94 3.44
N MET A 454 -13.79 15.70 4.33
CA MET A 454 -13.99 15.79 5.77
C MET A 454 -12.70 16.27 6.47
N PRO A 455 -12.70 17.49 7.03
CA PRO A 455 -11.50 18.06 7.65
C PRO A 455 -10.86 17.16 8.72
N GLY A 456 -9.55 16.98 8.62
CA GLY A 456 -8.75 16.15 9.52
C GLY A 456 -8.98 14.64 9.39
N LYS A 457 -9.72 14.19 8.36
CA LYS A 457 -9.96 12.77 8.10
C LYS A 457 -9.45 12.40 6.71
N LYS A 458 -8.55 11.41 6.72
CA LYS A 458 -7.86 10.92 5.52
C LYS A 458 -8.81 10.62 4.36
N ALA A 459 -8.59 11.25 3.22
CA ALA A 459 -9.33 11.04 1.97
C ALA A 459 -8.47 10.23 0.98
N VAL A 460 -9.08 9.27 0.27
CA VAL A 460 -8.36 8.31 -0.56
C VAL A 460 -9.22 7.79 -1.71
N HIS A 461 -8.55 7.42 -2.80
CA HIS A 461 -9.06 6.66 -3.94
C HIS A 461 -10.29 7.29 -4.61
N PRO A 462 -10.14 8.44 -5.30
CA PRO A 462 -11.18 8.90 -6.20
C PRO A 462 -11.45 7.83 -7.27
N GLU A 463 -12.69 7.44 -7.50
CA GLU A 463 -13.08 6.49 -8.56
C GLU A 463 -14.37 6.96 -9.24
N PHE A 464 -14.43 6.86 -10.57
CA PHE A 464 -15.59 7.28 -11.34
C PHE A 464 -16.72 6.26 -11.29
N SER A 465 -17.95 6.76 -11.25
CA SER A 465 -19.12 5.99 -11.72
C SER A 465 -18.98 5.63 -13.20
N ARG A 466 -19.67 4.57 -13.64
CA ARG A 466 -19.55 4.06 -15.02
C ARG A 466 -19.84 5.11 -16.10
N ASP A 467 -20.81 5.98 -15.86
CA ASP A 467 -21.20 7.03 -16.82
C ASP A 467 -20.32 8.29 -16.72
N GLY A 468 -19.34 8.30 -15.82
CA GLY A 468 -18.40 9.41 -15.61
C GLY A 468 -19.00 10.64 -14.96
N LYS A 469 -20.30 10.66 -14.62
CA LYS A 469 -20.97 11.85 -14.04
C LYS A 469 -20.61 12.09 -12.59
N TYR A 470 -20.18 11.04 -11.89
CA TYR A 470 -19.86 11.12 -10.47
C TYR A 470 -18.49 10.54 -10.13
N VAL A 471 -17.85 11.12 -9.11
CA VAL A 471 -16.60 10.62 -8.51
C VAL A 471 -16.84 10.28 -7.05
N TYR A 472 -16.50 9.05 -6.68
CA TYR A 472 -16.58 8.51 -5.33
C TYR A 472 -15.23 8.65 -4.64
N VAL A 473 -15.21 9.18 -3.42
CA VAL A 473 -14.00 9.35 -2.62
C VAL A 473 -14.20 8.71 -1.25
N GLY A 474 -13.32 7.79 -0.86
CA GLY A 474 -13.32 7.19 0.47
C GLY A 474 -12.73 8.14 1.51
N VAL A 475 -13.39 8.29 2.66
CA VAL A 475 -12.86 8.98 3.83
C VAL A 475 -12.55 7.94 4.89
N TRP A 476 -11.33 7.42 4.87
CA TRP A 476 -10.90 6.25 5.63
C TRP A 476 -11.16 6.41 7.14
N GLY A 477 -10.64 7.45 7.77
CA GLY A 477 -10.84 7.70 9.21
C GLY A 477 -12.19 8.33 9.58
N GLY A 478 -13.04 8.59 8.57
CA GLY A 478 -14.35 9.22 8.70
C GLY A 478 -15.52 8.27 8.44
N ASN A 479 -15.26 7.01 8.05
CA ASN A 479 -16.29 5.99 7.82
C ASN A 479 -17.39 6.44 6.85
N LYS A 480 -16.98 7.12 5.77
CA LYS A 480 -17.89 7.64 4.74
C LYS A 480 -17.27 7.56 3.36
N ILE A 481 -18.13 7.53 2.36
CA ILE A 481 -17.81 7.81 0.97
C ILE A 481 -18.53 9.09 0.59
N TYR A 482 -17.82 10.00 -0.08
CA TYR A 482 -18.40 11.21 -0.65
C TYR A 482 -18.58 11.00 -2.15
N VAL A 483 -19.77 11.33 -2.65
CA VAL A 483 -20.08 11.29 -4.07
C VAL A 483 -20.14 12.73 -4.57
N TYR A 484 -19.28 13.04 -5.53
CA TYR A 484 -19.18 14.35 -6.15
C TYR A 484 -19.77 14.31 -7.56
N ASP A 485 -20.43 15.38 -7.98
CA ASP A 485 -20.59 15.65 -9.40
C ASP A 485 -19.20 15.89 -10.02
N SER A 486 -18.90 15.15 -11.08
CA SER A 486 -17.54 15.10 -11.65
C SER A 486 -17.13 16.40 -12.36
N MET A 487 -18.07 17.27 -12.68
CA MET A 487 -17.85 18.53 -13.41
C MET A 487 -17.95 19.75 -12.51
N THR A 488 -18.93 19.81 -11.62
CA THR A 488 -19.13 20.94 -10.70
C THR A 488 -18.32 20.82 -9.41
N PHE A 489 -17.92 19.59 -9.06
CA PHE A 489 -17.25 19.23 -7.81
C PHE A 489 -18.10 19.45 -6.56
N GLU A 490 -19.42 19.59 -6.73
CA GLU A 490 -20.36 19.67 -5.62
C GLU A 490 -20.63 18.27 -5.06
N VAL A 491 -20.79 18.19 -3.74
CA VAL A 491 -21.18 16.93 -3.08
C VAL A 491 -22.64 16.66 -3.40
N VAL A 492 -22.89 15.53 -4.05
CA VAL A 492 -24.24 15.05 -4.39
C VAL A 492 -24.84 14.30 -3.20
N THR A 493 -24.06 13.43 -2.58
CA THR A 493 -24.47 12.66 -1.40
C THR A 493 -23.26 12.11 -0.64
N THR A 494 -23.53 11.54 0.53
CA THR A 494 -22.56 10.75 1.30
C THR A 494 -23.14 9.39 1.66
N ILE A 495 -22.31 8.36 1.68
CA ILE A 495 -22.69 6.98 2.00
C ILE A 495 -21.89 6.52 3.21
N ASP A 496 -22.53 5.85 4.16
CA ASP A 496 -21.85 5.26 5.31
C ASP A 496 -21.05 4.02 4.89
N ALA A 497 -19.80 3.95 5.36
CA ALA A 497 -18.88 2.85 5.09
C ALA A 497 -17.97 2.63 6.31
N VAL A 498 -17.28 1.51 6.38
CA VAL A 498 -16.32 1.22 7.45
C VAL A 498 -14.92 1.21 6.85
N THR A 499 -14.07 2.16 7.26
CA THR A 499 -12.68 2.28 6.79
C THR A 499 -12.50 2.08 5.27
N PRO A 500 -13.25 2.82 4.43
CA PRO A 500 -13.25 2.62 2.99
C PRO A 500 -11.89 2.99 2.38
N THR A 501 -11.39 2.14 1.48
CA THR A 501 -10.09 2.32 0.81
C THR A 501 -10.18 2.12 -0.70
N GLY A 502 -9.99 0.89 -1.18
CA GLY A 502 -10.14 0.52 -2.58
C GLY A 502 -11.57 0.77 -3.07
N ILE A 503 -11.75 1.56 -4.13
CA ILE A 503 -13.06 1.74 -4.78
C ILE A 503 -12.90 1.34 -6.25
N SER A 504 -13.84 0.58 -6.78
CA SER A 504 -13.82 0.14 -8.18
C SER A 504 -15.23 0.15 -8.74
N ASN A 505 -15.45 0.78 -9.89
CA ASN A 505 -16.67 0.55 -10.66
C ASN A 505 -16.51 -0.73 -11.50
N VAL A 506 -17.51 -1.63 -11.46
CA VAL A 506 -17.42 -2.90 -12.20
C VAL A 506 -17.28 -2.67 -13.71
N GLY A 507 -18.17 -1.87 -14.31
CA GLY A 507 -18.20 -1.65 -15.75
C GLY A 507 -16.94 -0.97 -16.28
N LEU A 508 -16.43 0.07 -15.59
CA LEU A 508 -15.19 0.73 -16.00
C LEU A 508 -14.00 -0.21 -15.98
N ARG A 509 -13.89 -1.08 -14.97
CA ARG A 509 -12.77 -2.01 -14.87
C ARG A 509 -12.83 -3.07 -15.96
N VAL A 510 -14.02 -3.58 -16.28
CA VAL A 510 -14.21 -4.49 -17.42
C VAL A 510 -13.86 -3.84 -18.76
N GLU A 511 -14.06 -2.52 -18.90
CA GLU A 511 -13.78 -1.76 -20.12
C GLU A 511 -12.31 -1.30 -20.22
N GLU A 512 -11.58 -1.25 -19.09
CA GLU A 512 -10.18 -0.83 -19.00
C GLU A 512 -9.22 -2.01 -19.17
N PRO A 513 -8.23 -1.95 -20.08
CA PRO A 513 -7.21 -2.99 -20.17
C PRO A 513 -6.37 -3.11 -18.89
N GLY A 514 -6.18 -4.34 -18.40
CA GLY A 514 -5.24 -4.65 -17.33
C GLY A 514 -5.71 -4.33 -15.92
N LEU A 515 -7.02 -4.32 -15.65
CA LEU A 515 -7.62 -3.87 -14.39
C LEU A 515 -8.80 -4.69 -13.88
#